data_AF-A0A950J088-F1
#
_entry.id   AF-A0A950J088-F1
#
_cell.length_a   1.000
_cell.length_b   1.000
_cell.length_c   1.000
_cell.angle_alpha   90.00
_cell.angle_beta   90.00
_cell.angle_gamma   90.00
#
_symmetry.space_group_name_H-M   'P 1'
#
loop_
_entity.id
_entity.type
_entity.pdbx_description
1 polymer ?
#
loop_
_entity_poly.entity_id
_entity_poly.type
_entity_poly.pdbx_seq_one_letter_code
_entity_poly.pdbx_strand_id
1 'polypeptide(L)'
;MTRALTILVAEDSPTSRQILLDYIRMLGHEAVPVSNGQDAVEYCRQQRPDVIFMDVTMPVMDGFTATKAIRELLGEHWVPIIFLTSLSDRSQLLRGLTMGGDDYLVKPIDLDILTAKLHVMIRISEMQHRIAQDSERLENYYRANEQEQMFAQMVLDRFTRRSEQVPPNIQQWQRPAMNFSGDTICIRRIRPDLDRIMLADSTGHGLTAAICGLPAVDTFFAMCDRNLPIQEIARTINRKLHAILPLGRFVAAAIIEVDYQRRRIAVWNGGIPCAGYVDRQGQILKHFSSCSPPLGILPDGDFEASLDYYQWQSPGSLIVCSDGITEAANANGQAFGIEGIKAAVRATQTLDIQGSITQAVNQHLDGRENHDDISLVVVRCQ
;
A
#
# COMPACT_ATOMS: atom_id res chain seq x y z
N MET A 1 32.95 14.64 -16.73
CA MET A 1 34.25 13.95 -16.76
C MET A 1 34.00 12.52 -16.35
N THR A 2 34.24 11.57 -17.25
CA THR A 2 34.09 10.12 -17.00
C THR A 2 35.09 9.71 -15.91
N ARG A 3 34.65 8.90 -14.94
CA ARG A 3 35.50 8.36 -13.88
C ARG A 3 36.67 7.58 -14.50
N ALA A 4 37.89 7.75 -14.00
CA ALA A 4 39.02 6.90 -14.38
C ALA A 4 38.74 5.46 -13.94
N LEU A 5 38.90 4.51 -14.85
CA LEU A 5 38.55 3.10 -14.65
C LEU A 5 39.82 2.28 -14.55
N THR A 6 39.76 1.16 -13.83
CA THR A 6 40.85 0.21 -13.72
C THR A 6 40.62 -0.94 -14.69
N ILE A 7 41.44 -1.01 -15.74
CA ILE A 7 41.32 -1.99 -16.82
C ILE A 7 42.44 -3.01 -16.71
N LEU A 8 42.09 -4.28 -16.55
CA LEU A 8 43.03 -5.39 -16.52
C LEU A 8 43.34 -5.85 -17.95
N VAL A 9 44.62 -5.92 -18.30
CA VAL A 9 45.08 -6.39 -19.62
C VAL A 9 45.91 -7.64 -19.43
N ALA A 10 45.34 -8.79 -19.76
CA ALA A 10 46.00 -10.09 -19.78
C ALA A 10 46.43 -10.44 -21.21
N GLU A 11 47.72 -10.27 -21.50
CA GLU A 11 48.31 -10.50 -22.83
C GLU A 11 49.73 -11.00 -22.62
N ASP A 12 50.14 -12.08 -23.29
CA ASP A 12 51.46 -12.68 -23.09
C ASP A 12 52.56 -11.93 -23.86
N SER A 13 52.25 -11.49 -25.10
CA SER A 13 53.13 -10.69 -25.95
C SER A 13 53.45 -9.32 -25.30
N PRO A 14 54.72 -9.07 -24.91
CA PRO A 14 55.10 -7.81 -24.26
C PRO A 14 54.82 -6.59 -25.14
N THR A 15 55.01 -6.72 -26.45
CA THR A 15 54.76 -5.64 -27.43
C THR A 15 53.28 -5.33 -27.54
N SER A 16 52.44 -6.35 -27.75
CA SER A 16 50.97 -6.18 -27.85
C SER A 16 50.40 -5.60 -26.56
N ARG A 17 50.87 -6.12 -25.41
CA ARG A 17 50.47 -5.65 -24.08
C ARG A 17 50.83 -4.18 -23.91
N GLN A 18 52.06 -3.78 -24.23
CA GLN A 18 52.50 -2.39 -24.08
C GLN A 18 51.66 -1.41 -24.92
N ILE A 19 51.34 -1.77 -26.17
CA ILE A 19 50.47 -0.95 -27.04
C ILE A 19 49.10 -0.73 -26.40
N LEU A 20 48.49 -1.79 -25.87
CA LEU A 20 47.19 -1.69 -25.21
C LEU A 20 47.24 -0.84 -23.93
N LEU A 21 48.27 -1.04 -23.10
CA LEU A 21 48.44 -0.25 -21.88
C LEU A 21 48.56 1.25 -22.19
N ASP A 22 49.39 1.62 -23.18
CA ASP A 22 49.62 3.01 -23.54
C ASP A 22 48.35 3.65 -24.12
N TYR A 23 47.61 2.91 -24.94
CA TYR A 23 46.34 3.38 -25.48
C TYR A 23 45.28 3.59 -24.39
N ILE A 24 45.12 2.62 -23.47
CA ILE A 24 44.18 2.73 -22.36
C ILE A 24 44.51 3.92 -21.45
N ARG A 25 45.80 4.16 -21.17
CA ARG A 25 46.27 5.31 -20.39
C ARG A 25 46.01 6.63 -21.12
N MET A 26 46.18 6.66 -22.45
CA MET A 26 45.84 7.83 -23.26
C MET A 26 44.35 8.18 -23.21
N LEU A 27 43.47 7.18 -23.09
CA LEU A 27 42.03 7.38 -22.86
C LEU A 27 41.70 7.89 -21.44
N GLY A 28 42.69 8.02 -20.56
CA GLY A 28 42.53 8.52 -19.19
C GLY A 28 42.14 7.45 -18.17
N HIS A 29 42.34 6.18 -18.49
CA HIS A 29 42.06 5.05 -17.60
C HIS A 29 43.35 4.45 -17.02
N GLU A 30 43.23 3.77 -15.89
CA GLU A 30 44.32 2.98 -15.32
C GLU A 30 44.41 1.63 -16.03
N ALA A 31 45.62 1.24 -16.45
CA ALA A 31 45.86 -0.01 -17.15
C ALA A 31 46.76 -0.92 -16.30
N VAL A 32 46.23 -2.06 -15.88
CA VAL A 32 46.92 -3.06 -15.05
C VAL A 32 47.39 -4.22 -15.93
N PRO A 33 48.70 -4.42 -16.10
CA PRO A 33 49.22 -5.51 -16.92
C PRO A 33 49.32 -6.83 -16.15
N VAL A 34 48.90 -7.91 -16.78
CA VAL A 34 49.25 -9.29 -16.40
C VAL A 34 49.67 -10.08 -17.62
N SER A 35 50.45 -11.15 -17.42
CA SER A 35 51.13 -11.86 -18.52
C SER A 35 50.53 -13.22 -18.85
N ASN A 36 49.58 -13.70 -18.05
CA ASN A 36 48.91 -14.98 -18.21
C ASN A 36 47.54 -14.98 -17.50
N GLY A 37 46.72 -16.01 -17.75
CA GLY A 37 45.38 -16.11 -17.17
C GLY A 37 45.36 -16.34 -15.65
N GLN A 38 46.39 -16.97 -15.08
CA GLN A 38 46.47 -17.24 -13.64
C GLN A 38 46.68 -15.96 -12.84
N ASP A 39 47.57 -15.08 -13.33
CA ASP A 39 47.79 -13.74 -12.77
C ASP A 39 46.50 -12.89 -12.85
N ALA A 40 45.72 -13.03 -13.93
CA ALA A 40 44.45 -12.34 -14.08
C ALA A 40 43.41 -12.77 -13.03
N VAL A 41 43.30 -14.09 -12.79
CA VAL A 41 42.44 -14.65 -11.73
C VAL A 41 42.88 -14.16 -10.35
N GLU A 42 44.18 -14.17 -10.08
CA GLU A 42 44.73 -13.73 -8.79
C GLU A 42 44.49 -12.23 -8.57
N TYR A 43 44.65 -11.41 -9.61
CA TYR A 43 44.28 -10.00 -9.54
C TYR A 43 42.81 -9.82 -9.18
N CYS A 44 41.89 -10.50 -9.87
CA CYS A 44 40.44 -10.45 -9.61
C CYS A 44 40.04 -10.92 -8.20
N ARG A 45 40.89 -11.71 -7.54
CA ARG A 45 40.70 -12.16 -6.16
C ARG A 45 41.04 -11.06 -5.15
N GLN A 46 42.05 -10.25 -5.46
CA GLN A 46 42.54 -9.20 -4.57
C GLN A 46 41.82 -7.87 -4.80
N GLN A 47 41.56 -7.55 -6.07
CA GLN A 47 40.97 -6.29 -6.53
C GLN A 47 39.98 -6.56 -7.66
N ARG A 48 39.04 -5.62 -7.87
CA ARG A 48 38.04 -5.76 -8.94
C ARG A 48 38.32 -4.74 -10.04
N PRO A 49 38.72 -5.16 -11.25
CA PRO A 49 38.81 -4.25 -12.38
C PRO A 49 37.40 -3.90 -12.88
N ASP A 50 37.29 -2.76 -13.56
CA ASP A 50 36.05 -2.32 -14.22
C ASP A 50 35.85 -3.04 -15.57
N VAL A 51 36.94 -3.42 -16.26
CA VAL A 51 36.93 -4.17 -17.53
C VAL A 51 38.16 -5.07 -17.63
N ILE A 52 38.03 -6.23 -18.27
CA ILE A 52 39.13 -7.16 -18.53
C ILE A 52 39.30 -7.36 -20.04
N PHE A 53 40.50 -7.07 -20.55
CA PHE A 53 40.95 -7.55 -21.85
C PHE A 53 41.75 -8.85 -21.65
N MET A 54 41.29 -9.93 -22.27
CA MET A 54 41.82 -11.27 -22.04
C MET A 54 42.29 -11.89 -23.35
N ASP A 55 43.59 -12.10 -23.53
CA ASP A 55 44.08 -12.93 -24.62
C ASP A 55 43.61 -14.37 -24.43
N VAL A 56 43.19 -15.00 -25.53
CA VAL A 56 42.76 -16.39 -25.53
C VAL A 56 43.96 -17.32 -25.34
N THR A 57 45.09 -17.04 -25.99
CA THR A 57 46.25 -17.94 -26.01
C THR A 57 47.35 -17.36 -25.13
N MET A 58 47.53 -17.92 -23.94
CA MET A 58 48.56 -17.49 -22.99
C MET A 58 49.23 -18.70 -22.32
N PRO A 59 50.48 -18.57 -21.85
CA PRO A 59 51.13 -19.61 -21.04
C PRO A 59 50.44 -19.76 -19.67
N VAL A 60 50.71 -20.86 -18.96
CA VAL A 60 50.21 -21.19 -17.61
C VAL A 60 48.70 -21.46 -17.56
N MET A 61 47.87 -20.51 -17.94
CA MET A 61 46.42 -20.62 -18.00
C MET A 61 45.90 -19.81 -19.19
N ASP A 62 45.11 -20.46 -20.05
CA ASP A 62 44.48 -19.83 -21.20
C ASP A 62 43.33 -18.91 -20.80
N GLY A 63 42.97 -17.97 -21.68
CA GLY A 63 41.96 -16.95 -21.40
C GLY A 63 40.57 -17.50 -21.15
N PHE A 64 40.19 -18.64 -21.75
CA PHE A 64 38.88 -19.23 -21.52
C PHE A 64 38.79 -19.86 -20.13
N THR A 65 39.82 -20.61 -19.73
CA THR A 65 39.92 -21.19 -18.40
C THR A 65 39.95 -20.09 -17.33
N ALA A 66 40.71 -19.02 -17.56
CA ALA A 66 40.75 -17.86 -16.67
C ALA A 66 39.39 -17.16 -16.56
N THR A 67 38.69 -16.96 -17.68
CA THR A 67 37.35 -16.32 -17.69
C THR A 67 36.35 -17.12 -16.87
N LYS A 68 36.32 -18.45 -17.04
CA LYS A 68 35.45 -19.31 -16.24
C LYS A 68 35.74 -19.17 -14.74
N ALA A 69 37.01 -19.22 -14.35
CA ALA A 69 37.43 -19.05 -12.95
C ALA A 69 37.07 -17.66 -12.40
N ILE A 70 37.22 -16.60 -13.18
CA ILE A 70 36.84 -15.23 -12.80
C ILE A 70 35.31 -15.12 -12.62
N ARG A 71 34.51 -15.72 -13.50
CA ARG A 71 33.05 -15.72 -13.36
C ARG A 71 32.59 -16.44 -12.10
N GLU A 72 33.17 -17.62 -11.82
CA GLU A 72 32.89 -18.36 -10.59
C GLU A 72 33.31 -17.58 -9.33
N LEU A 73 34.41 -16.82 -9.41
CA LEU A 73 34.92 -16.00 -8.31
C LEU A 73 34.05 -14.76 -8.02
N LEU A 74 33.55 -14.08 -9.06
CA LEU A 74 32.80 -12.83 -8.92
C LEU A 74 31.30 -13.04 -8.68
N GLY A 75 30.76 -14.23 -9.01
CA GLY A 75 29.37 -14.59 -8.79
C GLY A 75 28.42 -13.63 -9.50
N GLU A 76 27.52 -12.99 -8.74
CA GLU A 76 26.53 -12.04 -9.27
C GLU A 76 27.13 -10.69 -9.69
N HIS A 77 28.39 -10.40 -9.35
CA HIS A 77 29.05 -9.17 -9.77
C HIS A 77 29.57 -9.31 -11.19
N TRP A 78 28.90 -8.64 -12.13
CA TRP A 78 29.29 -8.66 -13.53
C TRP A 78 30.44 -7.68 -13.80
N VAL A 79 31.56 -8.21 -14.31
CA VAL A 79 32.68 -7.44 -14.89
C VAL A 79 32.77 -7.78 -16.38
N PRO A 80 32.77 -6.79 -17.28
CA PRO A 80 32.95 -7.02 -18.71
C PRO A 80 34.29 -7.70 -19.04
N ILE A 81 34.24 -8.81 -19.78
CA ILE A 81 35.41 -9.55 -20.27
C ILE A 81 35.39 -9.56 -21.80
N ILE A 82 36.36 -8.89 -22.42
CA ILE A 82 36.53 -8.79 -23.87
C ILE A 82 37.73 -9.65 -24.27
N PHE A 83 37.49 -10.68 -25.08
CA PHE A 83 38.56 -11.54 -25.57
C PHE A 83 39.39 -10.87 -26.66
N LEU A 84 40.70 -10.99 -26.58
CA LEU A 84 41.64 -10.64 -27.65
C LEU A 84 42.01 -11.92 -28.38
N THR A 85 41.72 -12.03 -29.68
CA THR A 85 41.88 -13.29 -30.41
C THR A 85 42.54 -13.11 -31.77
N SER A 86 43.46 -14.00 -32.12
CA SER A 86 44.00 -14.15 -33.48
C SER A 86 43.16 -15.11 -34.34
N LEU A 87 42.16 -15.77 -33.74
CA LEU A 87 41.38 -16.83 -34.37
C LEU A 87 40.23 -16.22 -35.16
N SER A 88 40.23 -16.43 -36.48
CA SER A 88 39.12 -16.11 -37.38
C SER A 88 38.05 -17.21 -37.45
N ASP A 89 38.24 -18.32 -36.71
CA ASP A 89 37.30 -19.43 -36.69
C ASP A 89 36.08 -19.14 -35.80
N ARG A 90 34.92 -19.05 -36.45
CA ARG A 90 33.61 -18.85 -35.84
C ARG A 90 33.31 -19.84 -34.71
N SER A 91 33.82 -21.08 -34.79
CA SER A 91 33.57 -22.11 -33.78
C SER A 91 34.20 -21.77 -32.42
N GLN A 92 35.39 -21.16 -32.42
CA GLN A 92 36.12 -20.78 -31.21
C GLN A 92 35.60 -19.47 -30.61
N LEU A 93 35.12 -18.54 -31.45
CA LEU A 93 34.42 -17.33 -31.00
C LEU A 93 33.13 -17.66 -30.25
N LEU A 94 32.32 -18.60 -30.77
CA LEU A 94 31.11 -19.05 -30.11
C LEU A 94 31.41 -19.71 -28.75
N ARG A 95 32.49 -20.49 -28.69
CA ARG A 95 32.95 -21.14 -27.45
C ARG A 95 33.31 -20.12 -26.37
N GLY A 96 33.99 -19.03 -26.73
CA GLY A 96 34.34 -17.96 -25.81
C GLY A 96 33.14 -17.23 -25.19
N LEU A 97 32.14 -16.90 -26.01
CA LEU A 97 30.90 -16.29 -25.51
C LEU A 97 30.14 -17.24 -24.58
N THR A 98 30.11 -18.52 -24.90
CA THR A 98 29.44 -19.54 -24.06
C THR A 98 30.16 -19.75 -22.72
N MET A 99 31.45 -19.46 -22.65
CA MET A 99 32.26 -19.54 -21.43
C MET A 99 32.17 -18.28 -20.56
N GLY A 100 31.33 -17.31 -20.94
CA GLY A 100 31.06 -16.11 -20.16
C GLY A 100 31.88 -14.88 -20.56
N GLY A 101 32.49 -14.87 -21.75
CA GLY A 101 32.98 -13.61 -22.35
C GLY A 101 31.83 -12.78 -22.89
N ASP A 102 31.93 -11.46 -22.79
CA ASP A 102 30.87 -10.54 -23.22
C ASP A 102 31.06 -10.06 -24.67
N ASP A 103 32.30 -10.06 -25.16
CA ASP A 103 32.64 -9.65 -26.53
C ASP A 103 34.04 -10.15 -26.94
N TYR A 104 34.44 -9.87 -28.18
CA TYR A 104 35.78 -10.16 -28.70
C TYR A 104 36.32 -9.04 -29.61
N LEU A 105 37.64 -9.00 -29.74
CA LEU A 105 38.42 -8.18 -30.64
C LEU A 105 39.43 -9.05 -31.39
N VAL A 106 39.42 -8.96 -32.72
CA VAL A 106 40.32 -9.71 -33.58
C VAL A 106 41.65 -8.97 -33.70
N LYS A 107 42.77 -9.68 -33.56
CA LYS A 107 44.12 -9.16 -33.77
C LYS A 107 44.43 -9.10 -35.29
N PRO A 108 45.08 -8.03 -35.81
CA PRO A 108 45.55 -6.84 -35.09
C PRO A 108 44.39 -5.96 -34.62
N ILE A 109 44.48 -5.47 -33.38
CA ILE A 109 43.38 -4.77 -32.71
C ILE A 109 43.18 -3.40 -33.34
N ASP A 110 41.99 -3.17 -33.87
CA ASP A 110 41.53 -1.85 -34.27
C ASP A 110 41.17 -1.04 -33.02
N LEU A 111 41.91 0.05 -32.79
CA LEU A 111 41.79 0.89 -31.60
C LEU A 111 40.48 1.70 -31.57
N ASP A 112 39.89 2.01 -32.73
CA ASP A 112 38.60 2.69 -32.81
C ASP A 112 37.47 1.73 -32.39
N ILE A 113 37.55 0.47 -32.82
CA ILE A 113 36.60 -0.59 -32.41
C ILE A 113 36.76 -0.90 -30.91
N LEU A 114 37.99 -0.98 -30.41
CA LEU A 114 38.30 -1.13 -28.98
C LEU A 114 37.60 -0.05 -28.14
N THR A 115 37.76 1.21 -28.53
CA THR A 115 37.15 2.36 -27.83
C THR A 115 35.63 2.29 -27.84
N ALA A 116 35.03 1.97 -28.99
CA ALA A 116 33.57 1.84 -29.09
C ALA A 116 33.03 0.74 -28.16
N LYS A 117 33.67 -0.44 -28.15
CA LYS A 117 33.28 -1.56 -27.27
C LYS A 117 33.48 -1.22 -25.80
N LEU A 118 34.59 -0.57 -25.46
CA LEU A 118 34.88 -0.13 -24.10
C LEU A 118 33.78 0.81 -23.59
N HIS A 119 33.40 1.84 -24.38
CA HIS A 119 32.32 2.76 -24.01
C HIS A 119 30.97 2.05 -23.79
N VAL A 120 30.62 1.07 -24.64
CA VAL A 120 29.38 0.30 -24.49
C VAL A 120 29.40 -0.51 -23.19
N MET A 121 30.49 -1.22 -22.91
CA MET A 121 30.61 -2.07 -21.72
C MET A 121 30.59 -1.25 -20.42
N ILE A 122 31.25 -0.09 -20.42
CA ILE A 122 31.19 0.85 -19.30
C ILE A 122 29.75 1.31 -19.06
N ARG A 123 29.03 1.71 -20.12
CA ARG A 123 27.64 2.15 -20.00
C ARG A 123 26.74 1.07 -19.40
N ILE A 124 26.93 -0.20 -19.80
CA ILE A 124 26.16 -1.32 -19.24
C ILE A 124 26.51 -1.53 -17.77
N SER A 125 27.79 -1.49 -17.40
CA SER A 125 28.25 -1.69 -16.02
C SER A 125 27.72 -0.59 -15.09
N GLU A 126 27.80 0.67 -15.52
CA GLU A 126 27.22 1.80 -14.79
C GLU A 126 25.70 1.66 -14.61
N MET A 127 25.00 1.18 -15.64
CA MET A 127 23.55 1.00 -15.58
C MET A 127 23.19 -0.12 -14.60
N GLN A 128 23.90 -1.25 -14.62
CA GLN A 128 23.69 -2.32 -13.64
C GLN A 128 23.97 -1.86 -12.21
N HIS A 129 25.05 -1.10 -12.00
CA HIS A 129 25.36 -0.55 -10.68
C HIS A 129 24.27 0.40 -10.19
N ARG A 130 23.74 1.27 -11.06
CA ARG A 130 22.61 2.16 -10.73
C ARG A 130 21.35 1.37 -10.38
N ILE A 131 21.01 0.34 -11.17
CA ILE A 131 19.83 -0.50 -10.89
C ILE A 131 19.96 -1.18 -9.52
N ALA A 132 21.13 -1.73 -9.19
CA ALA A 132 21.36 -2.35 -7.88
C ALA A 132 21.20 -1.35 -6.73
N GLN A 133 21.79 -0.15 -6.86
CA GLN A 133 21.66 0.91 -5.87
C GLN A 133 20.21 1.41 -5.72
N ASP A 134 19.50 1.60 -6.82
CA ASP A 134 18.13 2.06 -6.81
C ASP A 134 17.20 0.98 -6.22
N SER A 135 17.46 -0.29 -6.49
CA SER A 135 16.74 -1.42 -5.87
C SER A 135 16.93 -1.44 -4.35
N GLU A 136 18.17 -1.28 -3.88
CA GLU A 136 18.47 -1.24 -2.43
C GLU A 136 17.80 -0.03 -1.76
N ARG A 137 17.87 1.15 -2.38
CA ARG A 137 17.19 2.35 -1.89
C ARG A 137 15.69 2.12 -1.81
N LEU A 138 15.08 1.58 -2.86
CA LEU A 138 13.66 1.35 -2.93
C LEU A 138 13.19 0.35 -1.87
N GLU A 139 13.95 -0.72 -1.64
CA GLU A 139 13.66 -1.68 -0.57
C GLU A 139 13.71 -1.02 0.82
N ASN A 140 14.72 -0.19 1.07
CA ASN A 140 14.81 0.58 2.32
C ASN A 140 13.62 1.53 2.51
N TYR A 141 13.19 2.22 1.45
CA TYR A 141 12.00 3.07 1.49
C TYR A 141 10.72 2.27 1.78
N TYR A 142 10.54 1.12 1.13
CA TYR A 142 9.39 0.25 1.38
C TYR A 142 9.35 -0.24 2.83
N ARG A 143 10.49 -0.72 3.36
CA ARG A 143 10.58 -1.18 4.75
C ARG A 143 10.24 -0.08 5.75
N ALA A 144 10.74 1.14 5.54
CA ALA A 144 10.44 2.28 6.42
C ALA A 144 8.95 2.65 6.38
N ASN A 145 8.37 2.77 5.19
CA ASN A 145 6.94 3.10 5.03
C ASN A 145 6.03 2.00 5.59
N GLU A 146 6.39 0.73 5.41
CA GLU A 146 5.65 -0.40 5.99
C GLU A 146 5.65 -0.33 7.53
N GLN A 147 6.79 -0.03 8.15
CA GLN A 147 6.86 0.14 9.61
C GLN A 147 5.98 1.29 10.11
N GLU A 148 5.99 2.43 9.42
CA GLU A 148 5.12 3.57 9.75
C GLU A 148 3.63 3.21 9.62
N GLN A 149 3.25 2.52 8.55
CA GLN A 149 1.86 2.07 8.35
C GLN A 149 1.43 1.04 9.39
N MET A 150 2.29 0.06 9.72
CA MET A 150 2.00 -0.92 10.77
C MET A 150 1.79 -0.24 12.13
N PHE A 151 2.62 0.74 12.48
CA PHE A 151 2.47 1.48 13.72
C PHE A 151 1.14 2.26 13.74
N ALA A 152 0.82 2.97 12.65
CA ALA A 152 -0.44 3.69 12.52
C ALA A 152 -1.64 2.74 12.68
N GLN A 153 -1.60 1.55 12.07
CA GLN A 153 -2.66 0.54 12.20
C GLN A 153 -2.81 0.09 13.65
N MET A 154 -1.72 -0.20 14.34
CA MET A 154 -1.77 -0.60 15.75
C MET A 154 -2.38 0.48 16.66
N VAL A 155 -2.09 1.75 16.40
CA VAL A 155 -2.66 2.87 17.15
C VAL A 155 -4.16 2.98 16.87
N LEU A 156 -4.57 2.98 15.60
CA LEU A 156 -5.98 3.07 15.19
C LEU A 156 -6.80 1.88 15.72
N ASP A 157 -6.28 0.66 15.60
CA ASP A 157 -6.89 -0.55 16.18
C ASP A 157 -7.14 -0.40 17.68
N ARG A 158 -6.20 0.22 18.42
CA ARG A 158 -6.36 0.41 19.88
C ARG A 158 -7.47 1.41 20.20
N PHE A 159 -7.70 2.42 19.37
CA PHE A 159 -8.80 3.36 19.54
C PHE A 159 -10.15 2.73 19.21
N THR A 160 -10.24 1.94 18.14
CA THR A 160 -11.50 1.29 17.71
C THR A 160 -11.88 0.09 18.59
N ARG A 161 -10.91 -0.68 19.11
CA ARG A 161 -11.14 -1.79 20.07
C ARG A 161 -11.65 -1.35 21.45
N ARG A 162 -11.81 -0.04 21.72
CA ARG A 162 -12.52 0.43 22.92
C ARG A 162 -14.02 0.10 22.90
N SER A 163 -14.59 -0.21 21.73
CA SER A 163 -15.88 -0.88 21.66
C SER A 163 -15.77 -2.20 22.42
N GLU A 164 -16.39 -2.29 23.59
CA GLU A 164 -16.49 -3.52 24.40
C GLU A 164 -17.15 -4.65 23.60
N GLN A 165 -17.19 -5.86 24.17
CA GLN A 165 -17.96 -6.98 23.62
C GLN A 165 -19.30 -6.49 23.07
N VAL A 166 -19.45 -6.57 21.75
CA VAL A 166 -20.63 -6.07 21.06
C VAL A 166 -21.85 -6.80 21.64
N PRO A 167 -22.85 -6.05 22.13
CA PRO A 167 -24.14 -6.59 22.51
C PRO A 167 -24.65 -7.68 21.54
N PRO A 168 -25.15 -8.84 22.01
CA PRO A 168 -25.59 -9.93 21.11
C PRO A 168 -26.77 -9.53 20.21
N ASN A 169 -27.47 -8.46 20.55
CA ASN A 169 -28.56 -7.87 19.77
C ASN A 169 -28.08 -6.82 18.75
N ILE A 170 -26.78 -6.50 18.69
CA ILE A 170 -26.18 -5.61 17.72
C ILE A 170 -25.26 -6.42 16.80
N GLN A 171 -25.47 -6.28 15.50
CA GLN A 171 -24.61 -6.84 14.47
C GLN A 171 -23.90 -5.67 13.76
N GLN A 172 -22.63 -5.85 13.43
CA GLN A 172 -21.85 -4.86 12.70
C GLN A 172 -21.09 -5.51 11.55
N TRP A 173 -20.91 -4.76 10.47
CA TRP A 173 -20.04 -5.13 9.37
C TRP A 173 -19.24 -3.89 8.98
N GLN A 174 -17.91 -4.03 9.01
CA GLN A 174 -16.99 -3.00 8.58
C GLN A 174 -15.98 -3.63 7.61
N ARG A 175 -15.79 -3.01 6.44
CA ARG A 175 -14.79 -3.43 5.45
C ARG A 175 -14.11 -2.19 4.88
N PRO A 176 -12.81 -1.99 5.11
CA PRO A 176 -12.10 -0.86 4.56
C PRO A 176 -11.91 -1.01 3.04
N ALA A 177 -11.87 0.10 2.30
CA ALA A 177 -11.54 0.14 0.88
C ALA A 177 -10.03 -0.06 0.63
N MET A 178 -9.18 0.35 1.59
CA MET A 178 -7.72 0.16 1.55
C MET A 178 -7.21 -0.40 2.89
N ASN A 179 -5.95 -0.15 3.24
CA ASN A 179 -5.34 -0.58 4.50
C ASN A 179 -6.04 0.00 5.75
N PHE A 180 -6.72 1.14 5.63
CA PHE A 180 -7.37 1.86 6.73
C PHE A 180 -8.78 2.30 6.36
N SER A 181 -9.69 2.25 7.33
CA SER A 181 -11.06 2.76 7.21
C SER A 181 -11.17 4.18 7.79
N GLY A 182 -11.69 5.12 7.02
CA GLY A 182 -12.20 6.41 7.48
C GLY A 182 -13.50 6.29 8.27
N ASP A 183 -14.24 5.20 8.04
CA ASP A 183 -15.39 4.85 8.86
C ASP A 183 -14.99 4.32 10.24
N THR A 184 -15.81 4.59 11.24
CA THR A 184 -15.71 4.00 12.56
C THR A 184 -17.07 3.72 13.18
N ILE A 185 -17.22 2.51 13.71
CA ILE A 185 -18.37 2.08 14.50
C ILE A 185 -17.98 2.03 15.98
N CYS A 186 -18.62 2.87 16.81
CA CYS A 186 -18.47 2.86 18.26
C CYS A 186 -19.75 2.34 18.91
N ILE A 187 -19.63 1.38 19.84
CA ILE A 187 -20.76 0.82 20.57
C ILE A 187 -20.44 0.82 22.07
N ARG A 188 -21.34 1.36 22.88
CA ARG A 188 -21.21 1.44 24.33
C ARG A 188 -22.54 1.09 25.01
N ARG A 189 -22.55 0.02 25.80
CA ARG A 189 -23.65 -0.32 26.71
C ARG A 189 -23.55 0.58 27.95
N ILE A 190 -24.52 1.47 28.14
CA ILE A 190 -24.55 2.38 29.31
C ILE A 190 -25.16 1.68 30.52
N ARG A 191 -26.23 0.92 30.27
CA ARG A 191 -26.90 0.03 31.24
C ARG A 191 -27.57 -1.13 30.46
N PRO A 192 -28.03 -2.22 31.09
CA PRO A 192 -28.50 -3.42 30.38
C PRO A 192 -29.54 -3.17 29.28
N ASP A 193 -30.33 -2.12 29.42
CA ASP A 193 -31.44 -1.70 28.58
C ASP A 193 -31.22 -0.34 27.88
N LEU A 194 -29.97 0.16 27.85
CA LEU A 194 -29.59 1.37 27.13
C LEU A 194 -28.25 1.19 26.42
N ASP A 195 -28.29 1.17 25.10
CA ASP A 195 -27.11 1.20 24.25
C ASP A 195 -26.93 2.57 23.61
N ARG A 196 -25.68 3.00 23.45
CA ARG A 196 -25.30 4.12 22.61
C ARG A 196 -24.38 3.67 21.50
N ILE A 197 -24.63 4.19 20.31
CA ILE A 197 -23.95 3.80 19.09
C ILE A 197 -23.54 5.07 18.34
N MET A 198 -22.38 5.07 17.74
CA MET A 198 -21.98 6.08 16.77
C MET A 198 -21.45 5.37 15.52
N LEU A 199 -22.04 5.68 14.37
CA LEU A 199 -21.41 5.43 13.08
C LEU A 199 -20.87 6.77 12.60
N ALA A 200 -19.57 6.85 12.37
CA ALA A 200 -18.88 8.03 11.89
C ALA A 200 -18.16 7.67 10.60
N ASP A 201 -18.24 8.54 9.61
CA ASP A 201 -17.72 8.41 8.27
C ASP A 201 -16.92 9.69 7.97
N SER A 202 -15.61 9.53 7.86
CA SER A 202 -14.68 10.65 7.73
C SER A 202 -14.37 10.90 6.27
N THR A 203 -14.50 12.15 5.80
CA THR A 203 -14.24 12.50 4.39
C THR A 203 -12.96 11.92 3.79
N GLY A 204 -13.12 11.18 2.68
CA GLY A 204 -12.06 10.47 1.97
C GLY A 204 -11.78 9.08 2.56
N HIS A 205 -10.76 8.38 2.07
CA HIS A 205 -10.45 7.01 2.52
C HIS A 205 -8.98 6.89 2.96
N GLY A 206 -8.65 5.78 3.64
CA GLY A 206 -7.28 5.48 4.07
C GLY A 206 -6.85 6.22 5.35
N LEU A 207 -5.54 6.30 5.57
CA LEU A 207 -4.96 6.75 6.85
C LEU A 207 -5.38 8.17 7.25
N THR A 208 -5.48 9.09 6.28
CA THR A 208 -5.87 10.48 6.57
C THR A 208 -7.30 10.57 7.08
N ALA A 209 -8.22 9.77 6.55
CA ALA A 209 -9.61 9.74 6.98
C ALA A 209 -9.72 9.10 8.38
N ALA A 210 -9.04 7.97 8.58
CA ALA A 210 -9.00 7.27 9.87
C ALA A 210 -8.52 8.17 11.03
N ILE A 211 -7.48 8.99 10.80
CA ILE A 211 -6.97 9.92 11.81
C ILE A 211 -7.98 11.04 12.11
N CYS A 212 -8.74 11.51 11.12
CA CYS A 212 -9.75 12.57 11.32
C CYS A 212 -10.89 12.13 12.23
N GLY A 213 -11.25 10.83 12.22
CA GLY A 213 -12.29 10.27 13.08
C GLY A 213 -11.86 10.09 14.55
N LEU A 214 -10.57 10.00 14.85
CA LEU A 214 -10.07 9.68 16.19
C LEU A 214 -10.57 10.60 17.32
N PRO A 215 -10.59 11.94 17.16
CA PRO A 215 -11.13 12.81 18.21
C PRO A 215 -12.61 12.56 18.49
N ALA A 216 -13.39 12.15 17.49
CA ALA A 216 -14.79 11.77 17.67
C ALA A 216 -14.92 10.50 18.50
N VAL A 217 -14.13 9.47 18.16
CA VAL A 217 -14.11 8.18 18.88
C VAL A 217 -13.76 8.36 20.35
N ASP A 218 -12.65 9.04 20.65
CA ASP A 218 -12.20 9.25 22.04
C ASP A 218 -13.25 10.04 22.85
N THR A 219 -13.82 11.09 22.25
CA THR A 219 -14.84 11.91 22.90
C THR A 219 -16.14 11.15 23.14
N PHE A 220 -16.58 10.33 22.18
CA PHE A 220 -17.77 9.50 22.31
C PHE A 220 -17.67 8.58 23.53
N PHE A 221 -16.57 7.82 23.65
CA PHE A 221 -16.38 6.91 24.78
C PHE A 221 -16.24 7.67 26.11
N ALA A 222 -15.41 8.72 26.16
CA ALA A 222 -15.18 9.50 27.37
C ALA A 222 -16.47 10.15 27.92
N MET A 223 -17.38 10.57 27.04
CA MET A 223 -18.65 11.17 27.45
C MET A 223 -19.74 10.13 27.76
N CYS A 224 -19.72 8.98 27.07
CA CYS A 224 -20.55 7.84 27.43
C CYS A 224 -20.21 7.31 28.84
N ASP A 225 -18.94 7.25 29.20
CA ASP A 225 -18.48 6.82 30.54
C ASP A 225 -18.96 7.77 31.66
N ARG A 226 -19.21 9.03 31.30
CA ARG A 226 -19.81 10.05 32.18
C ARG A 226 -21.33 10.11 32.07
N ASN A 227 -21.93 9.22 31.28
CA ASN A 227 -23.37 9.15 31.00
C ASN A 227 -23.99 10.49 30.55
N LEU A 228 -23.25 11.27 29.74
CA LEU A 228 -23.75 12.55 29.22
C LEU A 228 -24.76 12.33 28.07
N PRO A 229 -25.79 13.18 27.91
CA PRO A 229 -26.78 13.03 26.83
C PRO A 229 -26.16 13.08 25.43
N ILE A 230 -26.73 12.36 24.46
CA ILE A 230 -26.16 12.29 23.10
C ILE A 230 -26.09 13.64 22.38
N GLN A 231 -26.95 14.63 22.73
CA GLN A 231 -26.82 15.99 22.20
C GLN A 231 -25.51 16.66 22.61
N GLU A 232 -25.13 16.50 23.89
CA GLU A 232 -23.87 17.05 24.41
C GLU A 232 -22.67 16.34 23.79
N ILE A 233 -22.79 15.02 23.54
CA ILE A 233 -21.78 14.25 22.83
C ILE A 233 -21.58 14.82 21.42
N ALA A 234 -22.65 14.96 20.64
CA ALA A 234 -22.61 15.52 19.28
C ALA A 234 -21.96 16.91 19.24
N ARG A 235 -22.41 17.82 20.12
CA ARG A 235 -21.88 19.19 20.20
C ARG A 235 -20.41 19.23 20.58
N THR A 236 -20.00 18.41 21.56
CA THR A 236 -18.60 18.37 22.01
C THR A 236 -17.68 17.79 20.94
N ILE A 237 -18.12 16.74 20.23
CA ILE A 237 -17.38 16.20 19.08
C ILE A 237 -17.26 17.26 18.00
N ASN A 238 -18.36 17.92 17.62
CA ASN A 238 -18.35 18.97 16.60
C ASN A 238 -17.33 20.06 16.94
N ARG A 239 -17.37 20.59 18.18
CA ARG A 239 -16.45 21.64 18.63
C ARG A 239 -14.98 21.21 18.54
N LYS A 240 -14.66 19.98 18.96
CA LYS A 240 -13.30 19.44 18.86
C LYS A 240 -12.85 19.26 17.41
N LEU A 241 -13.70 18.69 16.57
CA LEU A 241 -13.38 18.48 15.16
C LEU A 241 -13.22 19.81 14.42
N HIS A 242 -14.11 20.79 14.63
CA HIS A 242 -14.03 22.12 14.03
C HIS A 242 -12.73 22.85 14.41
N ALA A 243 -12.18 22.59 15.60
CA ALA A 243 -10.93 23.22 16.06
C ALA A 243 -9.66 22.57 15.49
N ILE A 244 -9.70 21.28 15.13
CA ILE A 244 -8.51 20.48 14.82
C ILE A 244 -8.45 20.09 13.33
N LEU A 245 -9.60 19.87 12.69
CA LEU A 245 -9.64 19.41 11.31
C LEU A 245 -9.22 20.53 10.33
N PRO A 246 -8.41 20.21 9.30
CA PRO A 246 -8.11 21.13 8.22
C PRO A 246 -9.36 21.52 7.42
N LEU A 247 -9.29 22.66 6.73
CA LEU A 247 -10.34 23.07 5.78
C LEU A 247 -10.62 21.97 4.74
N GLY A 248 -11.91 21.70 4.51
CA GLY A 248 -12.35 20.66 3.58
C GLY A 248 -12.39 19.25 4.16
N ARG A 249 -12.08 19.05 5.45
CA ARG A 249 -12.25 17.79 6.17
C ARG A 249 -13.40 17.88 7.17
N PHE A 250 -14.27 16.87 7.16
CA PHE A 250 -15.39 16.74 8.09
C PHE A 250 -15.72 15.27 8.32
N VAL A 251 -16.62 15.01 9.28
CA VAL A 251 -17.06 13.66 9.64
C VAL A 251 -18.58 13.61 9.60
N ALA A 252 -19.14 12.89 8.64
CA ALA A 252 -20.56 12.55 8.64
C ALA A 252 -20.81 11.54 9.77
N ALA A 253 -21.84 11.72 10.59
CA ALA A 253 -22.07 10.80 11.69
C ALA A 253 -23.53 10.68 12.12
N ALA A 254 -23.87 9.50 12.61
CA ALA A 254 -25.12 9.22 13.30
C ALA A 254 -24.81 8.78 14.74
N ILE A 255 -25.25 9.56 15.73
CA ILE A 255 -25.12 9.25 17.15
C ILE A 255 -26.50 8.84 17.67
N ILE A 256 -26.58 7.65 18.24
CA ILE A 256 -27.83 6.95 18.48
C ILE A 256 -27.88 6.49 19.93
N GLU A 257 -29.05 6.63 20.55
CA GLU A 257 -29.39 6.04 21.83
C GLU A 257 -30.59 5.10 21.64
N VAL A 258 -30.45 3.84 22.06
CA VAL A 258 -31.49 2.81 21.99
C VAL A 258 -31.88 2.41 23.41
N ASP A 259 -33.06 2.83 23.85
CA ASP A 259 -33.66 2.51 25.14
C ASP A 259 -34.67 1.37 24.97
N TYR A 260 -34.27 0.15 25.33
CA TYR A 260 -35.09 -1.06 25.16
C TYR A 260 -36.26 -1.11 26.15
N GLN A 261 -36.10 -0.50 27.33
CA GLN A 261 -37.15 -0.46 28.34
C GLN A 261 -38.30 0.46 27.91
N ARG A 262 -37.97 1.65 27.40
CA ARG A 262 -38.96 2.62 26.90
C ARG A 262 -39.39 2.36 25.46
N ARG A 263 -38.75 1.41 24.79
CA ARG A 263 -38.91 1.12 23.36
C ARG A 263 -38.70 2.36 22.49
N ARG A 264 -37.66 3.12 22.79
CA ARG A 264 -37.40 4.41 22.15
C ARG A 264 -35.99 4.47 21.55
N ILE A 265 -35.91 4.96 20.32
CA ILE A 265 -34.68 5.31 19.62
C ILE A 265 -34.61 6.83 19.55
N ALA A 266 -33.46 7.40 19.89
CA ALA A 266 -33.13 8.79 19.64
C ALA A 266 -31.91 8.86 18.74
N VAL A 267 -31.97 9.64 17.67
CA VAL A 267 -30.91 9.76 16.66
C VAL A 267 -30.56 11.22 16.45
N TRP A 268 -29.28 11.55 16.57
CA TRP A 268 -28.69 12.72 15.93
C TRP A 268 -28.05 12.25 14.63
N ASN A 269 -28.42 12.84 13.49
CA ASN A 269 -27.83 12.50 12.19
C ASN A 269 -27.28 13.77 11.53
N GLY A 270 -25.96 13.82 11.36
CA GLY A 270 -25.25 14.85 10.63
C GLY A 270 -24.57 14.29 9.38
N GLY A 271 -25.35 13.90 8.38
CA GLY A 271 -24.84 13.57 7.04
C GLY A 271 -24.77 12.08 6.69
N ILE A 272 -25.20 11.16 7.56
CA ILE A 272 -25.26 9.74 7.21
C ILE A 272 -26.49 9.46 6.31
N PRO A 273 -26.31 8.85 5.13
CA PRO A 273 -27.38 8.70 4.13
C PRO A 273 -28.42 7.65 4.52
N CYS A 274 -28.03 6.69 5.37
CA CYS A 274 -28.79 5.48 5.64
C CYS A 274 -28.96 5.31 7.14
N ALA A 275 -30.13 5.72 7.65
CA ALA A 275 -30.57 5.46 9.02
C ALA A 275 -32.08 5.23 9.03
N GLY A 276 -32.53 4.06 9.48
CA GLY A 276 -33.96 3.74 9.48
C GLY A 276 -34.33 2.51 10.31
N TYR A 277 -35.59 2.47 10.76
CA TYR A 277 -36.16 1.34 11.47
C TYR A 277 -37.04 0.52 10.53
N VAL A 278 -36.79 -0.79 10.49
CA VAL A 278 -37.55 -1.78 9.71
C VAL A 278 -38.28 -2.75 10.63
N ASP A 279 -39.46 -3.19 10.22
CA ASP A 279 -40.17 -4.29 10.90
C ASP A 279 -39.62 -5.67 10.48
N ARG A 280 -40.24 -6.75 11.00
CA ARG A 280 -39.87 -8.13 10.65
C ARG A 280 -40.21 -8.53 9.21
N GLN A 281 -41.06 -7.76 8.53
CA GLN A 281 -41.46 -7.96 7.15
C GLN A 281 -40.58 -7.17 6.17
N GLY A 282 -39.60 -6.43 6.68
CA GLY A 282 -38.73 -5.57 5.90
C GLY A 282 -39.39 -4.29 5.38
N GLN A 283 -40.51 -3.88 5.98
CA GLN A 283 -41.10 -2.57 5.74
C GLN A 283 -40.40 -1.53 6.61
N ILE A 284 -39.97 -0.43 5.99
CA ILE A 284 -39.43 0.72 6.71
C ILE A 284 -40.57 1.44 7.41
N LEU A 285 -40.51 1.50 8.74
CA LEU A 285 -41.48 2.21 9.57
C LEU A 285 -41.02 3.64 9.92
N LYS A 286 -39.71 3.89 9.93
CA LYS A 286 -39.13 5.20 10.21
C LYS A 286 -37.82 5.38 9.45
N HIS A 287 -37.63 6.57 8.89
CA HIS A 287 -36.35 7.05 8.38
C HIS A 287 -35.88 8.22 9.24
N PHE A 288 -34.58 8.27 9.54
CA PHE A 288 -33.93 9.33 10.31
C PHE A 288 -33.07 10.19 9.38
N SER A 289 -33.67 11.26 8.84
CA SER A 289 -32.97 12.16 7.93
C SER A 289 -31.94 13.03 8.66
N SER A 290 -30.96 13.54 7.91
CA SER A 290 -29.95 14.46 8.44
C SER A 290 -30.62 15.72 9.01
N CYS A 291 -30.36 16.01 10.27
CA CYS A 291 -30.88 17.20 10.97
C CYS A 291 -29.84 18.33 11.09
N SER A 292 -28.58 18.06 10.72
CA SER A 292 -27.47 19.01 10.75
C SER A 292 -26.49 18.70 9.61
N PRO A 293 -25.62 19.64 9.19
CA PRO A 293 -24.42 19.31 8.44
C PRO A 293 -23.49 18.36 9.21
N PRO A 294 -22.54 17.70 8.52
CA PRO A 294 -21.49 16.90 9.15
C PRO A 294 -20.71 17.59 10.28
N LEU A 295 -20.19 16.78 11.20
CA LEU A 295 -19.40 17.25 12.33
C LEU A 295 -18.10 17.90 11.85
N GLY A 296 -17.73 19.00 12.49
CA GLY A 296 -16.52 19.76 12.21
C GLY A 296 -16.71 20.90 11.21
N ILE A 297 -17.89 21.01 10.56
CA ILE A 297 -18.18 22.09 9.60
C ILE A 297 -18.63 23.37 10.30
N LEU A 298 -19.62 23.26 11.20
CA LEU A 298 -20.24 24.43 11.82
C LEU A 298 -19.53 24.84 13.11
N PRO A 299 -19.39 26.14 13.39
CA PRO A 299 -18.96 26.62 14.69
C PRO A 299 -19.99 26.29 15.78
N ASP A 300 -19.56 26.25 17.04
CA ASP A 300 -20.40 25.78 18.18
C ASP A 300 -21.72 26.56 18.33
N GLY A 301 -21.73 27.85 18.01
CA GLY A 301 -22.91 28.72 18.10
C GLY A 301 -24.01 28.41 17.08
N ASP A 302 -23.63 27.86 15.93
CA ASP A 302 -24.54 27.53 14.82
C ASP A 302 -24.88 26.03 14.79
N PHE A 303 -24.28 25.24 15.67
CA PHE A 303 -24.44 23.78 15.68
C PHE A 303 -25.77 23.34 16.32
N GLU A 304 -26.63 22.73 15.50
CA GLU A 304 -27.89 22.16 15.93
C GLU A 304 -27.75 20.69 16.35
N ALA A 305 -27.90 20.45 17.66
CA ALA A 305 -27.89 19.11 18.25
C ALA A 305 -29.31 18.53 18.39
N SER A 306 -30.19 18.79 17.42
CA SER A 306 -31.59 18.34 17.46
C SER A 306 -31.67 16.81 17.29
N LEU A 307 -32.59 16.16 18.01
CA LEU A 307 -32.77 14.72 17.94
C LEU A 307 -34.08 14.36 17.25
N ASP A 308 -34.02 13.35 16.39
CA ASP A 308 -35.21 12.67 15.88
C ASP A 308 -35.49 11.43 16.74
N TYR A 309 -36.77 11.21 17.05
CA TYR A 309 -37.21 10.16 17.96
C TYR A 309 -38.14 9.18 17.26
N TYR A 310 -38.05 7.93 17.68
CA TYR A 310 -38.99 6.90 17.27
C TYR A 310 -39.29 5.95 18.42
N GLN A 311 -40.57 5.71 18.68
CA GLN A 311 -41.02 4.75 19.67
C GLN A 311 -41.63 3.54 18.96
N TRP A 312 -40.97 2.38 19.03
CA TRP A 312 -41.42 1.19 18.31
C TRP A 312 -42.55 0.48 19.06
N GLN A 313 -43.58 0.09 18.31
CA GLN A 313 -44.73 -0.64 18.83
C GLN A 313 -44.57 -2.16 18.64
N SER A 314 -43.90 -2.56 17.56
CA SER A 314 -43.62 -3.95 17.20
C SER A 314 -42.11 -4.22 17.12
N PRO A 315 -41.68 -5.47 17.36
CA PRO A 315 -40.28 -5.85 17.19
C PRO A 315 -39.78 -5.60 15.76
N GLY A 316 -38.54 -5.16 15.64
CA GLY A 316 -37.93 -4.76 14.37
C GLY A 316 -36.43 -4.57 14.51
N SER A 317 -35.81 -3.88 13.56
CA SER A 317 -34.39 -3.58 13.59
C SER A 317 -34.10 -2.15 13.14
N LEU A 318 -33.18 -1.49 13.83
CA LEU A 318 -32.56 -0.25 13.36
C LEU A 318 -31.39 -0.61 12.45
N ILE A 319 -31.35 0.00 11.26
CA ILE A 319 -30.27 -0.17 10.28
C ILE A 319 -29.62 1.19 10.06
N VAL A 320 -28.29 1.23 10.13
CA VAL A 320 -27.49 2.43 9.90
C VAL A 320 -26.30 2.05 9.03
N CYS A 321 -26.03 2.79 7.97
CA CYS A 321 -24.92 2.50 7.07
C CYS A 321 -24.24 3.74 6.49
N SER A 322 -22.93 3.63 6.21
CA SER A 322 -22.16 4.67 5.50
C SER A 322 -22.53 4.74 4.02
N ASP A 323 -22.02 5.76 3.34
CA ASP A 323 -22.27 5.95 1.92
C ASP A 323 -21.64 4.85 1.05
N GLY A 324 -20.56 4.21 1.50
CA GLY A 324 -19.92 3.11 0.77
C GLY A 324 -20.82 1.90 0.51
N ILE A 325 -21.93 1.74 1.25
CA ILE A 325 -22.99 0.78 0.88
C ILE A 325 -23.93 1.36 -0.16
N THR A 326 -24.42 2.58 0.04
CA THR A 326 -25.41 3.17 -0.86
C THR A 326 -24.82 3.51 -2.23
N GLU A 327 -23.54 3.84 -2.29
CA GLU A 327 -22.83 4.21 -3.51
C GLU A 327 -22.18 3.01 -4.22
N ALA A 328 -22.12 1.84 -3.57
CA ALA A 328 -21.53 0.62 -4.13
C ALA A 328 -22.04 0.37 -5.56
N ALA A 329 -21.17 0.52 -6.55
CA ALA A 329 -21.56 0.53 -7.96
C ALA A 329 -21.32 -0.83 -8.63
N ASN A 330 -22.30 -1.30 -9.40
CA ASN A 330 -22.15 -2.51 -10.22
C ASN A 330 -21.32 -2.24 -11.49
N ALA A 331 -21.17 -3.28 -12.34
CA ALA A 331 -20.43 -3.18 -13.59
C ALA A 331 -20.92 -2.10 -14.56
N ASN A 332 -22.20 -1.72 -14.46
CA ASN A 332 -22.84 -0.68 -15.29
C ASN A 332 -22.79 0.71 -14.62
N GLY A 333 -22.11 0.86 -13.49
CA GLY A 333 -22.03 2.12 -12.74
C GLY A 333 -23.30 2.46 -11.96
N GLN A 334 -24.23 1.52 -11.79
CA GLN A 334 -25.44 1.75 -11.00
C GLN A 334 -25.15 1.50 -9.52
N ALA A 335 -25.40 2.50 -8.69
CA ALA A 335 -25.27 2.42 -7.25
C ALA A 335 -26.30 1.45 -6.65
N PHE A 336 -25.92 0.74 -5.58
CA PHE A 336 -26.79 -0.19 -4.84
C PHE A 336 -27.99 0.55 -4.23
N GLY A 337 -27.72 1.74 -3.68
CA GLY A 337 -28.71 2.68 -3.16
C GLY A 337 -29.51 2.16 -1.98
N ILE A 338 -30.43 3.01 -1.48
CA ILE A 338 -31.34 2.64 -0.40
C ILE A 338 -32.32 1.54 -0.88
N GLU A 339 -32.67 1.51 -2.17
CA GLU A 339 -33.56 0.47 -2.72
C GLU A 339 -32.92 -0.92 -2.69
N GLY A 340 -31.61 -1.04 -2.94
CA GLY A 340 -30.89 -2.31 -2.79
C GLY A 340 -30.93 -2.82 -1.35
N ILE A 341 -30.75 -1.92 -0.37
CA ILE A 341 -30.87 -2.26 1.05
C ILE A 341 -32.29 -2.73 1.37
N LYS A 342 -33.32 -2.01 0.90
CA LYS A 342 -34.73 -2.42 1.07
C LYS A 342 -35.00 -3.80 0.49
N ALA A 343 -34.48 -4.08 -0.71
CA ALA A 343 -34.64 -5.37 -1.37
C ALA A 343 -33.96 -6.50 -0.56
N ALA A 344 -32.74 -6.28 -0.07
CA ALA A 344 -32.03 -7.24 0.76
C ALA A 344 -32.80 -7.54 2.06
N VAL A 345 -33.28 -6.50 2.76
CA VAL A 345 -34.05 -6.66 3.99
C VAL A 345 -35.37 -7.41 3.75
N ARG A 346 -36.03 -7.22 2.59
CA ARG A 346 -37.25 -7.99 2.23
C ARG A 346 -36.98 -9.42 1.82
N ALA A 347 -35.81 -9.68 1.23
CA ALA A 347 -35.44 -11.01 0.76
C ALA A 347 -35.08 -11.97 1.90
N THR A 348 -34.67 -11.45 3.06
CA THR A 348 -34.37 -12.29 4.22
C THR A 348 -35.65 -12.76 4.92
N GLN A 349 -35.82 -14.08 5.02
CA GLN A 349 -36.81 -14.72 5.89
C GLN A 349 -36.24 -14.98 7.29
N THR A 350 -34.95 -14.72 7.51
CA THR A 350 -34.24 -14.96 8.77
C THR A 350 -34.06 -13.65 9.55
N LEU A 351 -33.72 -13.76 10.84
CA LEU A 351 -33.37 -12.60 11.67
C LEU A 351 -31.99 -12.01 11.35
N ASP A 352 -31.26 -12.55 10.36
CA ASP A 352 -29.91 -12.12 10.01
C ASP A 352 -29.92 -11.08 8.88
N ILE A 353 -30.37 -9.87 9.22
CA ILE A 353 -30.45 -8.74 8.31
C ILE A 353 -29.06 -8.29 7.84
N GLN A 354 -28.07 -8.26 8.74
CA GLN A 354 -26.70 -7.86 8.38
C GLN A 354 -26.09 -8.82 7.34
N GLY A 355 -26.23 -10.13 7.53
CA GLY A 355 -25.76 -11.14 6.58
C GLY A 355 -26.43 -11.00 5.21
N SER A 356 -27.74 -10.75 5.18
CA SER A 356 -28.48 -10.56 3.93
C SER A 356 -28.04 -9.33 3.14
N ILE A 357 -27.86 -8.17 3.81
CA ILE A 357 -27.35 -6.95 3.17
C ILE A 357 -25.93 -7.18 2.65
N THR A 358 -25.09 -7.84 3.44
CA THR A 358 -23.70 -8.15 3.06
C THR A 358 -23.64 -9.00 1.80
N GLN A 359 -24.47 -10.04 1.72
CA GLN A 359 -24.55 -10.89 0.54
C GLN A 359 -25.05 -10.12 -0.68
N ALA A 360 -26.10 -9.31 -0.54
CA ALA A 360 -26.65 -8.52 -1.63
C ALA A 360 -25.66 -7.49 -2.18
N VAL A 361 -24.92 -6.80 -1.30
CA VAL A 361 -23.87 -5.84 -1.71
C VAL A 361 -22.74 -6.57 -2.44
N ASN A 362 -22.25 -7.70 -1.92
CA ASN A 362 -21.19 -8.46 -2.58
C ASN A 362 -21.62 -9.02 -3.95
N GLN A 363 -22.89 -9.44 -4.09
CA GLN A 363 -23.45 -9.87 -5.37
C GLN A 363 -23.58 -8.70 -6.36
N HIS A 364 -23.95 -7.51 -5.89
CA HIS A 364 -24.06 -6.31 -6.72
C HIS A 364 -22.70 -5.81 -7.23
N LEU A 365 -21.65 -5.94 -6.41
CA LEU A 365 -20.28 -5.58 -6.78
C LEU A 365 -19.65 -6.56 -7.79
N ASP A 366 -20.13 -7.81 -7.86
CA ASP A 366 -19.66 -8.85 -8.80
C ASP A 366 -18.12 -9.01 -8.81
N GLY A 367 -17.52 -9.06 -7.62
CA GLY A 367 -16.07 -9.24 -7.45
C GLY A 367 -15.22 -7.98 -7.67
N ARG A 368 -15.83 -6.80 -7.89
CA ARG A 368 -15.09 -5.52 -7.91
C ARG A 368 -14.75 -5.04 -6.51
N GLU A 369 -13.62 -4.34 -6.39
CA GLU A 369 -13.27 -3.58 -5.19
C GLU A 369 -14.21 -2.38 -5.05
N ASN A 370 -14.60 -2.08 -3.81
CA ASN A 370 -15.45 -0.93 -3.53
C ASN A 370 -14.62 0.35 -3.55
N HIS A 371 -15.19 1.46 -4.01
CA HIS A 371 -14.48 2.73 -4.07
C HIS A 371 -14.36 3.41 -2.70
N ASP A 372 -15.23 3.06 -1.75
CA ASP A 372 -15.23 3.62 -0.40
C ASP A 372 -15.42 2.57 0.70
N ASP A 373 -15.19 2.99 1.94
CA ASP A 373 -15.32 2.16 3.13
C ASP A 373 -16.76 1.71 3.35
N ILE A 374 -16.96 0.44 3.70
CA ILE A 374 -18.28 -0.11 3.99
C ILE A 374 -18.46 -0.24 5.49
N SER A 375 -19.50 0.41 6.02
CA SER A 375 -19.92 0.26 7.40
C SER A 375 -21.42 0.07 7.52
N LEU A 376 -21.82 -0.92 8.31
CA LEU A 376 -23.21 -1.26 8.59
C LEU A 376 -23.36 -1.64 10.06
N VAL A 377 -24.37 -1.07 10.70
CA VAL A 377 -24.82 -1.46 12.03
C VAL A 377 -26.29 -1.85 11.97
N VAL A 378 -26.62 -3.00 12.55
CA VAL A 378 -27.98 -3.49 12.70
C VAL A 378 -28.27 -3.76 14.16
N VAL A 379 -29.25 -3.07 14.74
CA VAL A 379 -29.68 -3.24 16.14
C VAL A 379 -31.04 -3.89 16.17
N ARG A 380 -31.12 -5.09 16.76
CA ARG A 380 -32.39 -5.79 16.97
C ARG A 380 -33.11 -5.18 18.17
N CYS A 381 -34.34 -4.72 17.92
CA CYS A 381 -35.22 -4.13 18.92
C CYS A 381 -36.40 -5.10 19.15
N GLN A 382 -36.46 -5.72 20.33
CA GLN A 382 -37.48 -6.73 20.67
C GLN A 382 -38.66 -6.17 21.45
#